data_AF-A0A146M809-F1
#
_entry.id   AF-A0A146M809-F1
#
_cell.length_a   1.000
_cell.length_b   1.000
_cell.length_c   1.000
_cell.angle_alpha   90.00
_cell.angle_beta   90.00
_cell.angle_gamma   90.00
#
_symmetry.space_group_name_H-M   'P 1'
#
loop_
_entity.id
_entity.type
_entity.pdbx_description
1 polymer ?
#
loop_
_entity_poly.entity_id
_entity_poly.type
_entity_poly.pdbx_seq_one_letter_code
_entity_poly.pdbx_strand_id
1 'polypeptide(L)'
;TNLKLINPKAKTLVAIGGWNEGSEKYSSVAANLTFRKNLINSAIELMNKYGFDGFDIDWEYPGQRGGRPEDKANFATLVKEFRAAFGTRYLLSIASGATGEMISISYDVPTLSQNLDFINVMTYDLHGVWDHATGHNAPLYPNFAVPGTSVSQCIDAWIANGANP
;
A
#
# COMPACT_ATOMS: atom_id res chain seq x y z
N THR A 1 14.31 15.44 5.27
CA THR A 1 13.15 16.37 5.27
C THR A 1 13.53 17.85 5.08
N ASN A 2 14.83 18.21 5.02
CA ASN A 2 15.29 19.60 4.83
C ASN A 2 14.86 20.28 3.52
N LEU A 3 14.43 19.53 2.50
CA LEU A 3 13.86 20.11 1.28
C LEU A 3 12.61 20.98 1.56
N LYS A 4 11.93 20.75 2.69
CA LYS A 4 10.81 21.58 3.15
C LYS A 4 11.23 23.02 3.53
N LEU A 5 12.52 23.27 3.79
CA LEU A 5 13.04 24.63 3.98
C LEU A 5 12.98 25.45 2.69
N ILE A 6 13.05 24.78 1.53
CA ILE A 6 12.96 25.41 0.21
C ILE A 6 11.48 25.51 -0.22
N ASN A 7 10.70 24.45 0.00
CA ASN A 7 9.26 24.44 -0.28
C ASN A 7 8.47 24.05 0.98
N PRO A 8 8.02 25.03 1.80
CA PRO A 8 7.28 24.77 3.03
C PRO A 8 5.92 24.07 2.83
N LYS A 9 5.39 24.04 1.61
CA LYS A 9 4.15 23.33 1.29
C LYS A 9 4.37 21.84 1.00
N ALA A 10 5.60 21.43 0.70
CA ALA A 10 5.91 20.03 0.41
C ALA A 10 5.69 19.15 1.65
N LYS A 11 5.15 17.95 1.43
CA LYS A 11 4.99 16.91 2.44
C LYS A 11 5.96 15.77 2.15
N THR A 12 6.56 15.24 3.20
CA THR A 12 7.50 14.12 3.12
C THR A 12 6.98 12.95 3.94
N LEU A 13 6.83 11.80 3.30
CA LEU A 13 6.47 10.55 3.96
C LEU A 13 7.69 9.62 3.99
N VAL A 14 7.69 8.68 4.94
CA VAL A 14 8.64 7.57 4.99
C VAL A 14 7.90 6.27 4.77
N ALA A 15 8.41 5.45 3.85
CA ALA A 15 7.83 4.15 3.53
C ALA A 15 8.51 3.02 4.33
N ILE A 16 7.72 2.02 4.74
CA ILE A 16 8.22 0.74 5.25
C ILE A 16 7.77 -0.39 4.32
N GLY A 17 8.69 -1.30 3.97
CA GLY A 17 8.37 -2.41 3.07
C GLY A 17 9.18 -2.38 1.79
N GLY A 18 8.47 -2.55 0.69
CA GLY A 18 9.00 -2.76 -0.64
C GLY A 18 9.25 -4.25 -0.93
N TRP A 19 9.22 -4.57 -2.22
CA TRP A 19 9.33 -5.93 -2.76
C TRP A 19 10.35 -6.84 -2.05
N ASN A 20 11.56 -6.35 -1.81
CA ASN A 20 12.67 -7.17 -1.26
C ASN A 20 12.51 -7.51 0.23
N GLU A 21 11.65 -6.81 0.98
CA GLU A 21 11.45 -7.09 2.40
C GLU A 21 10.62 -8.36 2.66
N GLY A 22 9.92 -8.87 1.64
CA GLY A 22 9.02 -10.03 1.74
C GLY A 22 7.75 -9.74 2.55
N SER A 23 6.97 -10.79 2.84
CA SER A 23 5.64 -10.65 3.48
C SER A 23 5.56 -11.23 4.90
N GLU A 24 6.37 -12.25 5.23
CA GLU A 24 6.25 -13.02 6.47
C GLU A 24 6.36 -12.17 7.75
N LYS A 25 7.29 -11.20 7.77
CA LYS A 25 7.47 -10.28 8.90
C LYS A 25 6.24 -9.40 9.10
N TYR A 26 5.68 -8.87 8.02
CA TYR A 26 4.49 -8.02 8.05
C TYR A 26 3.24 -8.81 8.46
N SER A 27 3.06 -10.02 7.93
CA SER A 27 2.00 -10.94 8.35
C SER A 27 2.07 -11.23 9.85
N SER A 28 3.26 -11.53 10.37
CA SER A 28 3.48 -11.79 11.80
C SER A 28 3.17 -10.58 12.67
N VAL A 29 3.54 -9.37 12.23
CA VAL A 29 3.22 -8.12 12.92
C VAL A 29 1.72 -7.85 12.90
N ALA A 30 1.09 -7.93 11.74
CA ALA A 30 -0.33 -7.64 11.57
C ALA A 30 -1.22 -8.59 12.39
N ALA A 31 -0.83 -9.85 12.54
CA ALA A 31 -1.56 -10.85 13.32
C ALA A 31 -1.50 -10.64 14.86
N ASN A 32 -0.62 -9.77 15.37
CA ASN A 32 -0.39 -9.65 16.81
C ASN A 32 -0.60 -8.21 17.30
N LEU A 33 -1.56 -8.00 18.21
CA LEU A 33 -1.91 -6.69 18.76
C LEU A 33 -0.71 -5.95 19.37
N THR A 34 0.14 -6.65 20.13
CA THR A 34 1.33 -6.05 20.74
C THR A 34 2.32 -5.60 19.68
N PHE A 35 2.53 -6.40 18.63
CA PHE A 35 3.46 -6.05 17.56
C PHE A 35 2.94 -4.90 16.70
N ARG A 36 1.63 -4.88 16.37
CA ARG A 36 1.00 -3.74 15.69
C ARG A 36 1.19 -2.45 16.49
N LYS A 37 0.89 -2.48 17.80
CA LYS A 37 1.09 -1.32 18.69
C LYS A 37 2.55 -0.85 18.73
N ASN A 38 3.49 -1.78 18.79
CA ASN A 38 4.92 -1.46 18.79
C ASN A 38 5.36 -0.81 17.46
N LEU A 39 4.89 -1.32 16.32
CA LEU A 39 5.16 -0.74 15.00
C LEU A 39 4.59 0.69 14.88
N ILE A 40 3.36 0.90 15.34
CA ILE A 40 2.71 2.23 15.29
C ILE A 40 3.50 3.24 16.13
N ASN A 41 3.88 2.86 17.35
CA ASN A 41 4.66 3.73 18.24
C ASN A 41 6.03 4.05 17.64
N SER A 42 6.74 3.06 17.10
CA SER A 42 8.06 3.28 16.50
C SER A 42 7.99 4.14 15.23
N ALA A 43 6.93 4.01 14.43
CA ALA A 43 6.68 4.88 13.29
C ALA A 43 6.51 6.35 13.73
N ILE A 44 5.71 6.60 14.79
CA ILE A 44 5.51 7.94 15.34
C ILE A 44 6.83 8.52 15.87
N GLU A 45 7.62 7.74 16.59
CA GLU A 45 8.93 8.15 17.10
C GLU A 45 9.89 8.51 15.95
N LEU A 46 9.95 7.68 14.90
CA LEU A 46 10.77 7.92 13.71
C LEU A 46 10.34 9.20 12.98
N MET A 47 9.04 9.38 12.76
CA MET A 47 8.52 10.57 12.08
C MET A 47 8.81 11.84 12.88
N ASN A 48 8.61 11.82 14.20
CA ASN A 48 8.96 12.93 15.09
C ASN A 48 10.45 13.25 15.03
N LYS A 49 11.31 12.22 15.12
CA LYS A 49 12.76 12.37 15.15
C LYS A 49 13.32 13.00 13.87
N TYR A 50 12.78 12.61 12.72
CA TYR A 50 13.30 13.05 11.42
C TYR A 50 12.43 14.09 10.71
N GLY A 51 11.32 14.51 11.33
CA GLY A 51 10.42 15.55 10.84
C GLY A 51 9.62 15.15 9.60
N PHE A 52 9.24 13.87 9.47
CA PHE A 52 8.33 13.41 8.42
C PHE A 52 6.89 13.82 8.73
N ASP A 53 6.10 14.05 7.68
CA ASP A 53 4.70 14.47 7.75
C ASP A 53 3.74 13.28 7.67
N GLY A 54 4.24 12.08 7.40
CA GLY A 54 3.43 10.87 7.34
C GLY A 54 4.21 9.60 7.07
N PHE A 55 3.46 8.52 6.97
CA PHE A 55 3.96 7.15 6.86
C PHE A 55 3.27 6.44 5.70
N ASP A 56 4.04 5.70 4.91
CA ASP A 56 3.54 4.90 3.80
C ASP A 56 3.82 3.41 4.10
N ILE A 57 2.79 2.57 4.00
CA ILE A 57 2.94 1.13 4.20
C ILE A 57 3.02 0.46 2.84
N ASP A 58 4.20 -0.03 2.49
CA ASP A 58 4.52 -0.71 1.23
C ASP A 58 4.67 -2.23 1.47
N TRP A 59 3.63 -2.84 2.05
CA TRP A 59 3.61 -4.28 2.29
C TRP A 59 3.21 -5.01 1.00
N GLU A 60 4.17 -5.70 0.40
CA GLU A 60 3.99 -6.49 -0.83
C GLU A 60 3.98 -8.02 -0.60
N TYR A 61 2.85 -8.69 -0.45
CA TYR A 61 1.48 -8.19 -0.25
C TYR A 61 0.78 -8.99 0.86
N PRO A 62 -0.21 -8.42 1.57
CA PRO A 62 -1.03 -9.16 2.53
C PRO A 62 -1.59 -10.45 1.92
N GLY A 63 -1.39 -11.60 2.56
CA GLY A 63 -1.91 -12.89 2.09
C GLY A 63 -1.17 -13.50 0.90
N GLN A 64 -0.02 -12.93 0.54
CA GLN A 64 0.83 -13.40 -0.56
C GLN A 64 2.30 -13.49 -0.10
N ARG A 65 3.16 -14.14 -0.88
CA ARG A 65 4.63 -14.18 -0.68
C ARG A 65 5.07 -14.62 0.72
N GLY A 66 4.43 -15.67 1.25
CA GLY A 66 4.64 -16.18 2.62
C GLY A 66 3.66 -15.64 3.67
N GLY A 67 2.76 -14.75 3.27
CA GLY A 67 1.63 -14.28 4.09
C GLY A 67 0.52 -15.32 4.26
N ARG A 68 -0.48 -14.98 5.07
CA ARG A 68 -1.60 -15.85 5.46
C ARG A 68 -2.94 -15.26 5.00
N PRO A 69 -3.98 -16.08 4.75
CA PRO A 69 -5.30 -15.57 4.32
C PRO A 69 -5.91 -14.52 5.25
N GLU A 70 -5.63 -14.60 6.55
CA GLU A 70 -6.12 -13.63 7.55
C GLU A 70 -5.48 -12.24 7.41
N ASP A 71 -4.38 -12.11 6.66
CA ASP A 71 -3.67 -10.86 6.47
C ASP A 71 -4.55 -9.75 5.90
N LYS A 72 -5.55 -10.07 5.08
CA LYS A 72 -6.52 -9.07 4.57
C LYS A 72 -7.23 -8.35 5.72
N ALA A 73 -7.77 -9.11 6.67
CA ALA A 73 -8.47 -8.56 7.83
C ALA A 73 -7.50 -7.94 8.84
N ASN A 74 -6.32 -8.55 9.03
CA ASN A 74 -5.29 -8.04 9.92
C ASN A 74 -4.70 -6.71 9.41
N PHE A 75 -4.50 -6.56 8.10
CA PHE A 75 -4.02 -5.34 7.48
C PHE A 75 -5.05 -4.21 7.60
N ALA A 76 -6.34 -4.50 7.37
CA ALA A 76 -7.43 -3.56 7.61
C ALA A 76 -7.46 -3.09 9.08
N THR A 77 -7.24 -4.00 10.02
CA THR A 77 -7.13 -3.69 11.45
C THR A 77 -5.91 -2.82 11.76
N LEU A 78 -4.75 -3.15 11.20
CA LEU A 78 -3.51 -2.39 11.35
C LEU A 78 -3.69 -0.94 10.85
N VAL A 79 -4.30 -0.75 9.67
CA VAL A 79 -4.55 0.59 9.11
C VAL A 79 -5.52 1.40 9.97
N LYS A 80 -6.57 0.78 10.52
CA LYS A 80 -7.48 1.44 11.49
C LYS A 80 -6.74 1.89 12.75
N GLU A 81 -5.87 1.04 13.29
CA GLU A 81 -5.07 1.36 14.48
C GLU A 81 -4.05 2.48 14.21
N PHE A 82 -3.39 2.46 13.04
CA PHE A 82 -2.52 3.56 12.59
C PHE A 82 -3.30 4.87 12.49
N ARG A 83 -4.46 4.88 11.82
CA ARG A 83 -5.29 6.08 11.71
C ARG A 83 -5.71 6.61 13.08
N ALA A 84 -6.16 5.73 13.97
CA ALA A 84 -6.55 6.12 15.33
C ALA A 84 -5.39 6.79 16.10
N ALA A 85 -4.16 6.28 15.94
CA ALA A 85 -2.98 6.84 16.58
C ALA A 85 -2.46 8.13 15.93
N PHE A 86 -2.57 8.24 14.60
CA PHE A 86 -2.09 9.39 13.83
C PHE A 86 -3.05 10.59 13.93
N GLY A 87 -4.34 10.32 14.08
CA GLY A 87 -5.40 11.32 13.99
C GLY A 87 -5.29 12.11 12.68
N THR A 88 -5.36 13.43 12.79
CA THR A 88 -5.17 14.37 11.68
C THR A 88 -3.75 14.93 11.59
N ARG A 89 -2.84 14.49 12.47
CA ARG A 89 -1.48 15.04 12.57
C ARG A 89 -0.55 14.51 11.46
N TYR A 90 -0.68 13.23 11.14
CA TYR A 90 0.18 12.56 10.18
C TYR A 90 -0.62 12.04 9.00
N LEU A 91 -0.03 12.15 7.82
CA LEU A 91 -0.53 11.47 6.63
C LEU A 91 -0.28 9.96 6.76
N LEU A 92 -1.21 9.15 6.28
CA LEU A 92 -1.08 7.71 6.16
C LEU A 92 -1.50 7.28 4.77
N SER A 93 -0.59 6.60 4.08
CA SER A 93 -0.84 6.02 2.75
C SER A 93 -0.37 4.58 2.69
N ILE A 94 -0.70 3.91 1.60
CA ILE A 94 -0.14 2.61 1.25
C ILE A 94 0.34 2.65 -0.19
N ALA A 95 1.34 1.84 -0.51
CA ALA A 95 1.57 1.35 -1.85
C ALA A 95 0.87 -0.01 -2.01
N SER A 96 0.07 -0.16 -3.06
CA SER A 96 -0.85 -1.30 -3.19
C SER A 96 -0.68 -2.05 -4.49
N GLY A 97 -0.92 -3.37 -4.45
CA GLY A 97 -1.12 -4.19 -5.63
C GLY A 97 -2.28 -3.67 -6.49
N ALA A 98 -2.14 -3.79 -7.80
CA ALA A 98 -3.00 -3.08 -8.75
C ALA A 98 -4.09 -3.94 -9.38
N THR A 99 -3.90 -5.26 -9.50
CA THR A 99 -4.84 -6.12 -10.22
C THR A 99 -6.06 -6.50 -9.36
N GLY A 100 -7.19 -6.78 -10.02
CA GLY A 100 -8.40 -7.23 -9.32
C GLY A 100 -8.18 -8.48 -8.45
N GLU A 101 -7.32 -9.40 -8.91
CA GLU A 101 -6.93 -10.59 -8.14
C GLU A 101 -6.19 -10.20 -6.85
N MET A 102 -5.15 -9.36 -6.94
CA MET A 102 -4.42 -8.88 -5.77
C MET A 102 -5.35 -8.15 -4.79
N ILE A 103 -6.27 -7.32 -5.30
CA ILE A 103 -7.26 -6.62 -4.47
C ILE A 103 -8.14 -7.61 -3.70
N SER A 104 -8.63 -8.65 -4.38
CA SER A 104 -9.50 -9.66 -3.78
C SER A 104 -8.81 -10.41 -2.63
N ILE A 105 -7.52 -10.73 -2.79
CA ILE A 105 -6.71 -11.46 -1.81
C ILE A 105 -6.32 -10.55 -0.65
N SER A 106 -5.87 -9.33 -0.93
CA SER A 106 -5.06 -8.55 0.03
C SER A 106 -5.81 -7.41 0.72
N TYR A 107 -6.89 -6.87 0.13
CA TYR A 107 -7.39 -5.55 0.56
C TYR A 107 -8.89 -5.54 0.89
N ASP A 108 -9.23 -5.09 2.10
CA ASP A 108 -10.57 -4.59 2.45
C ASP A 108 -10.65 -3.12 2.02
N VAL A 109 -10.95 -2.91 0.74
CA VAL A 109 -10.87 -1.60 0.09
C VAL A 109 -11.74 -0.53 0.77
N PRO A 110 -13.00 -0.79 1.17
CA PRO A 110 -13.80 0.21 1.89
C PRO A 110 -13.17 0.63 3.22
N THR A 111 -12.66 -0.32 4.01
CA THR A 111 -11.96 0.00 5.26
C THR A 111 -10.71 0.84 4.98
N LEU A 112 -9.91 0.46 4.00
CA LEU A 112 -8.68 1.19 3.65
C LEU A 112 -9.01 2.61 3.17
N SER A 113 -9.96 2.77 2.25
CA SER A 113 -10.36 4.08 1.70
C SER A 113 -10.91 5.03 2.75
N GLN A 114 -11.48 4.53 3.86
CA GLN A 114 -11.96 5.36 4.96
C GLN A 114 -10.86 5.82 5.92
N ASN A 115 -9.72 5.12 5.96
CA ASN A 115 -8.68 5.32 6.99
C ASN A 115 -7.35 5.84 6.42
N LEU A 116 -7.17 5.82 5.10
CA LEU A 116 -5.99 6.34 4.43
C LEU A 116 -6.27 7.74 3.88
N ASP A 117 -5.23 8.59 3.85
CA ASP A 117 -5.33 9.89 3.18
C ASP A 117 -5.30 9.73 1.65
N PHE A 118 -4.54 8.74 1.16
CA PHE A 118 -4.49 8.35 -0.26
C PHE A 118 -3.90 6.94 -0.43
N ILE A 119 -4.12 6.36 -1.61
CA ILE A 119 -3.63 5.04 -2.01
C ILE A 119 -2.73 5.21 -3.23
N ASN A 120 -1.47 4.78 -3.13
CA ASN A 120 -0.55 4.73 -4.25
C ASN A 120 -0.72 3.39 -4.99
N VAL A 121 -1.63 3.34 -5.96
CA VAL A 121 -1.87 2.11 -6.74
C VAL A 121 -0.71 1.88 -7.70
N MET A 122 0.02 0.77 -7.53
CA MET A 122 1.22 0.44 -8.30
C MET A 122 0.89 -0.10 -9.68
N THR A 123 0.40 0.78 -10.55
CA THR A 123 -0.06 0.48 -11.93
C THR A 123 1.10 0.36 -12.94
N TYR A 124 2.13 -0.34 -12.52
CA TYR A 124 3.34 -0.68 -13.29
C TYR A 124 3.74 -2.12 -12.96
N ASP A 125 4.78 -2.63 -13.61
CA ASP A 125 5.19 -4.04 -13.54
C ASP A 125 4.03 -4.98 -13.92
N LEU A 126 3.15 -4.51 -14.83
CA LEU A 126 1.99 -5.27 -15.32
C LEU A 126 2.40 -6.37 -16.31
N HIS A 127 3.58 -6.23 -16.89
CA HIS A 127 4.24 -7.21 -17.74
C HIS A 127 5.74 -7.23 -17.43
N GLY A 128 6.38 -8.39 -17.57
CA GLY A 128 7.78 -8.52 -17.25
C GLY A 128 8.41 -9.80 -17.79
N VAL A 129 9.63 -10.09 -17.32
CA VAL A 129 10.41 -11.27 -17.75
C VAL A 129 9.76 -12.61 -17.39
N TRP A 130 8.74 -12.61 -16.54
CA TRP A 130 7.95 -13.77 -16.17
C TRP A 130 6.88 -14.15 -17.21
N ASP A 131 6.59 -13.27 -18.17
CA ASP A 131 5.62 -13.55 -19.24
C ASP A 131 6.23 -14.35 -20.39
N HIS A 132 5.37 -15.04 -21.15
CA HIS A 132 5.78 -15.80 -22.34
C HIS A 132 5.97 -14.95 -23.60
N ALA A 133 5.65 -13.65 -23.54
CA ALA A 133 5.74 -12.72 -24.65
C ALA A 133 6.09 -11.32 -24.14
N THR A 134 6.55 -10.44 -25.04
CA THR A 134 6.79 -9.03 -24.72
C THR A 134 5.47 -8.32 -24.39
N GLY A 135 5.44 -7.62 -23.26
CA GLY A 135 4.36 -6.72 -22.87
C GLY A 135 4.91 -5.37 -22.41
N HIS A 136 4.07 -4.33 -22.44
CA HIS A 136 4.46 -3.00 -21.96
C HIS A 136 4.39 -2.95 -20.43
N ASN A 137 5.29 -2.21 -19.77
CA ASN A 137 5.32 -2.16 -18.30
C ASN A 137 4.02 -1.62 -17.66
N ALA A 138 3.48 -0.54 -18.26
CA ALA A 138 2.28 0.15 -17.78
C ALA A 138 1.38 0.57 -18.97
N PRO A 139 0.72 -0.37 -19.69
CA PRO A 139 -0.18 -0.02 -20.78
C PRO A 139 -1.41 0.70 -20.22
N LEU A 140 -1.72 1.88 -20.77
CA LEU A 140 -2.86 2.67 -20.28
C LEU A 140 -4.20 1.95 -20.48
N TYR A 141 -4.36 1.27 -21.61
CA TYR A 141 -5.58 0.57 -22.02
C TYR A 141 -5.29 -0.87 -22.44
N PRO A 142 -6.29 -1.77 -22.38
CA PRO A 142 -6.12 -3.16 -22.78
C PRO A 142 -5.81 -3.28 -24.28
N ASN A 143 -5.00 -4.29 -24.63
CA ASN A 143 -4.69 -4.62 -26.02
C ASN A 143 -5.08 -6.07 -26.31
N PHE A 144 -5.99 -6.28 -27.27
CA PHE A 144 -6.42 -7.64 -27.65
C PHE A 144 -5.29 -8.52 -28.19
N ALA A 145 -4.21 -7.93 -28.72
CA ALA A 145 -3.05 -8.66 -29.22
C ALA A 145 -2.06 -9.07 -28.12
N VAL A 146 -2.11 -8.44 -26.94
CA VAL A 146 -1.24 -8.74 -25.79
C VAL A 146 -2.14 -8.95 -24.57
N PRO A 147 -2.54 -10.20 -24.28
CA PRO A 147 -3.36 -10.50 -23.11
C PRO A 147 -2.66 -9.99 -21.83
N GLY A 148 -3.39 -9.26 -20.99
CA GLY A 148 -2.81 -8.62 -19.81
C GLY A 148 -3.73 -7.60 -19.16
N THR A 149 -3.29 -7.06 -18.03
CA THR A 149 -3.99 -5.97 -17.33
C THR A 149 -3.44 -4.62 -17.76
N SER A 150 -4.28 -3.59 -17.76
CA SER A 150 -3.91 -2.20 -18.05
C SER A 150 -4.13 -1.29 -16.85
N VAL A 151 -3.50 -0.11 -16.88
CA VAL A 151 -3.66 0.95 -15.86
C VAL A 151 -5.13 1.28 -15.66
N SER A 152 -5.90 1.46 -16.75
CA SER A 152 -7.33 1.79 -16.64
C SER A 152 -8.11 0.71 -15.89
N GLN A 153 -7.85 -0.56 -16.22
CA GLN A 153 -8.52 -1.69 -15.55
C GLN A 153 -8.12 -1.83 -14.08
N CYS A 154 -6.88 -1.54 -13.72
CA CYS A 154 -6.44 -1.52 -12.32
C CYS A 154 -7.16 -0.44 -11.50
N ILE A 155 -7.24 0.78 -12.02
CA ILE A 155 -7.92 1.90 -11.33
C ILE A 155 -9.42 1.64 -11.24
N ASP A 156 -10.05 1.18 -12.33
CA ASP A 156 -11.46 0.81 -12.35
C ASP A 156 -11.75 -0.30 -11.31
N ALA A 157 -10.83 -1.27 -11.14
CA ALA A 157 -10.98 -2.31 -10.13
C ALA A 157 -10.94 -1.76 -8.70
N TRP A 158 -10.04 -0.83 -8.38
CA TRP A 158 -10.01 -0.18 -7.06
C TRP A 158 -11.29 0.59 -6.78
N ILE A 159 -11.76 1.40 -7.74
CA ILE A 159 -13.01 2.17 -7.61
C ILE A 159 -14.22 1.23 -7.44
N ALA A 160 -14.31 0.19 -8.28
CA ALA A 160 -15.41 -0.78 -8.22
C ALA A 160 -15.46 -1.55 -6.88
N ASN A 161 -14.33 -1.70 -6.20
CA ASN A 161 -14.25 -2.33 -4.88
C ASN A 161 -14.43 -1.33 -3.72
N GLY A 162 -14.70 -0.06 -3.99
CA GLY A 162 -15.10 0.93 -2.99
C GLY A 162 -14.02 1.94 -2.60
N ALA A 163 -12.95 2.09 -3.41
CA ALA A 163 -12.03 3.20 -3.25
C ALA A 163 -12.68 4.51 -3.73
N ASN A 164 -12.49 5.59 -2.98
CA ASN A 164 -12.95 6.91 -3.38
C ASN A 164 -11.99 7.52 -4.44
N PRO A 165 -12.46 7.89 -5.64
CA PRO A 165 -11.64 8.51 -6.68
C PRO A 165 -11.19 9.95 -6.36
#